data_AF-A0A941YZJ0-F1
#
_entry.id   AF-A0A941YZJ0-F1
#
_cell.length_a   1.000
_cell.length_b   1.000
_cell.length_c   1.000
_cell.angle_alpha   90.00
_cell.angle_beta   90.00
_cell.angle_gamma   90.00
#
_symmetry.space_group_name_H-M   'P 1'
#
loop_
_entity.id
_entity.type
_entity.pdbx_description
1 polymer ?
#
loop_
_entity_poly.entity_id
_entity_poly.type
_entity_poly.pdbx_seq_one_letter_code
_entity_poly.pdbx_strand_id
1 'polypeptide(L)'
;MALVRLLRAGQGEAMSPNQLHRPAHEPLGNVSYHMLQLAEAGVIVLERTRQVRGGLEHFYAFRGRWADAVAHTLDALDALDEQAEVAA
;
A
#
# COMPACT_ATOMS: atom_id res chain seq x y z
N MET A 1 -2.96 -12.80 0.70
CA MET A 1 -3.83 -11.60 0.72
C MET A 1 -3.20 -10.36 1.38
N ALA A 2 -2.02 -10.45 2.02
CA ALA A 2 -1.32 -9.32 2.65
C ALA A 2 -1.06 -8.12 1.72
N LEU A 3 -0.57 -8.38 0.50
CA LEU A 3 -0.24 -7.33 -0.46
C LEU A 3 -1.48 -6.52 -0.89
N VAL A 4 -2.58 -7.17 -1.24
CA VAL A 4 -3.81 -6.49 -1.67
C VAL A 4 -4.37 -5.57 -0.57
N ARG A 5 -4.36 -6.03 0.69
CA ARG A 5 -4.77 -5.19 1.83
C ARG A 5 -3.88 -3.97 2.00
N LEU A 6 -2.56 -4.13 1.83
CA LEU A 6 -1.61 -3.03 1.90
C LEU A 6 -1.81 -2.03 0.77
N LEU A 7 -2.05 -2.51 -0.46
CA LEU A 7 -2.34 -1.66 -1.61
C LEU A 7 -3.64 -0.85 -1.42
N ARG A 8 -4.71 -1.48 -0.90
CA ARG A 8 -5.98 -0.82 -0.56
C ARG A 8 -5.79 0.22 0.56
N ALA A 9 -5.09 -0.16 1.63
CA ALA A 9 -4.83 0.73 2.77
C ALA A 9 -3.89 1.90 2.42
N GLY A 10 -3.10 1.75 1.35
CA GLY A 10 -2.03 2.66 0.95
C GLY A 10 -2.46 3.82 0.05
N GLN A 11 -3.71 3.84 -0.42
CA GLN A 11 -4.18 4.85 -1.36
C GLN A 11 -4.21 6.26 -0.73
N GLY A 12 -3.97 7.29 -1.55
CA GLY A 12 -3.97 8.69 -1.12
C GLY A 12 -2.59 9.27 -0.80
N GLU A 13 -2.45 9.89 0.37
CA GLU A 13 -1.23 10.57 0.80
C GLU A 13 -0.08 9.59 1.12
N ALA A 14 1.17 10.09 1.11
CA ALA A 14 2.32 9.26 1.46
C ALA A 14 2.26 8.73 2.89
N MET A 15 2.39 7.41 3.01
CA MET A 15 2.34 6.70 4.28
C MET A 15 3.62 5.92 4.57
N SER A 16 3.93 5.77 5.86
CA SER A 16 5.01 4.90 6.32
C SER A 16 4.53 3.48 6.64
N PRO A 17 5.45 2.49 6.71
CA PRO A 17 5.10 1.16 7.21
C PRO A 17 4.42 1.19 8.59
N ASN A 18 4.82 2.10 9.47
CA ASN A 18 4.21 2.26 10.79
C ASN A 18 2.77 2.78 10.74
N GLN A 19 2.41 3.54 9.70
CA GLN A 19 1.04 4.01 9.51
C GLN A 19 0.16 2.91 8.88
N LEU A 20 0.74 2.04 8.06
CA LEU A 20 0.00 1.05 7.27
C LEU A 20 -0.20 -0.31 7.95
N HIS A 21 0.64 -0.68 8.91
CA HIS A 21 0.57 -2.04 9.47
C HIS A 21 -0.77 -2.35 10.17
N ARG A 22 -1.38 -1.37 10.86
CA ARG A 22 -2.68 -1.57 11.50
C ARG A 22 -3.84 -1.59 10.48
N PRO A 23 -3.98 -0.60 9.58
CA PRO A 23 -5.03 -0.63 8.55
C PRO A 23 -4.95 -1.85 7.63
N ALA A 24 -3.75 -2.32 7.31
CA ALA A 24 -3.57 -3.52 6.49
C ALA A 24 -3.81 -4.82 7.26
N HIS A 25 -3.93 -4.77 8.59
CA HIS A 25 -3.99 -5.93 9.48
C HIS A 25 -2.81 -6.90 9.29
N GLU A 26 -1.61 -6.35 9.13
CA GLU A 26 -0.38 -7.11 8.86
C GLU A 26 0.74 -6.75 9.86
N PRO A 27 1.66 -7.68 10.18
CA PRO A 27 2.85 -7.36 10.95
C PRO A 27 3.69 -6.28 10.28
N LEU A 28 4.30 -5.39 11.07
CA LEU A 28 5.15 -4.30 10.56
C LEU A 28 6.28 -4.80 9.65
N GLY A 29 6.87 -5.95 9.96
CA GLY A 29 7.91 -6.57 9.13
C GLY A 29 7.40 -6.94 7.73
N ASN A 30 6.20 -7.52 7.64
CA ASN A 30 5.56 -7.86 6.36
C ASN A 30 5.25 -6.60 5.54
N VAL A 31 4.68 -5.57 6.18
CA VAL A 31 4.42 -4.29 5.54
C VAL A 31 5.70 -3.66 5.01
N SER A 32 6.75 -3.61 5.83
CA SER A 32 8.05 -3.04 5.43
C SER A 32 8.65 -3.78 4.23
N TYR A 33 8.58 -5.12 4.25
CA TYR A 33 9.02 -5.95 3.13
C TYR A 33 8.25 -5.64 1.85
N HIS A 34 6.92 -5.66 1.89
CA HIS A 34 6.11 -5.40 0.70
C HIS A 34 6.26 -3.98 0.17
N MET A 35 6.37 -2.96 1.04
CA MET A 35 6.63 -1.59 0.59
C MET A 35 7.98 -1.47 -0.13
N LEU A 36 9.03 -2.14 0.36
CA LEU A 36 10.30 -2.17 -0.35
C LEU A 36 10.15 -2.82 -1.74
N GLN A 37 9.50 -3.98 -1.82
CA GLN A 37 9.26 -4.66 -3.10
C GLN A 37 8.43 -3.82 -4.07
N LEU A 38 7.41 -3.12 -3.58
CA LEU A 38 6.59 -2.21 -4.39
C LEU A 38 7.37 -0.99 -4.88
N ALA A 39 8.31 -0.48 -4.06
CA ALA A 39 9.18 0.62 -4.46
C ALA A 39 10.16 0.18 -5.55
N GLU A 40 10.79 -0.99 -5.39
CA GLU A 40 11.66 -1.61 -6.41
C GLU A 40 10.89 -1.88 -7.72
N ALA A 41 9.65 -2.36 -7.61
CA ALA A 41 8.77 -2.55 -8.75
C ALA A 41 8.30 -1.23 -9.39
N GLY A 42 8.48 -0.08 -8.72
CA GLY A 42 8.04 1.23 -9.19
C GLY A 42 6.53 1.42 -9.15
N VAL A 43 5.84 0.76 -8.22
CA VAL A 43 4.43 1.01 -7.90
C VAL A 43 4.31 2.20 -6.95
N ILE A 44 5.18 2.25 -5.94
CA ILE A 44 5.26 3.35 -4.97
C ILE A 44 6.61 4.06 -5.10
N VAL A 45 6.69 5.30 -4.61
CA VAL A 45 7.93 6.08 -4.59
C VAL A 45 8.16 6.68 -3.21
N LEU A 46 9.41 6.72 -2.78
CA LEU A 46 9.79 7.42 -1.55
C LEU A 46 9.55 8.92 -1.74
N GLU A 47 8.63 9.49 -0.99
CA GLU A 47 8.30 10.92 -1.07
C GLU A 47 9.13 11.73 -0.08
N ARG A 48 9.24 11.22 1.16
CA ARG A 48 9.95 11.93 2.22
C ARG A 48 10.44 10.96 3.29
N THR A 49 11.36 11.45 4.09
CA THR A 49 11.81 10.78 5.30
C THR A 49 11.61 11.68 6.52
N ARG A 50 11.53 11.08 7.71
CA ARG A 50 11.47 11.79 8.99
C ARG A 50 12.43 11.13 9.97
N GLN A 51 13.26 11.91 10.64
CA GLN A 51 14.10 11.39 11.71
C GLN A 51 13.23 10.96 12.89
N VAL A 52 13.48 9.76 13.41
CA VAL A 52 12.85 9.23 14.62
C VAL A 52 13.93 8.77 15.61
N ARG A 53 13.56 8.54 16.87
CA ARG A 53 14.51 8.06 17.88
C ARG A 53 15.10 6.71 17.41
N GLY A 54 16.40 6.71 17.12
CA GLY A 54 17.12 5.51 16.70
C GLY A 54 17.01 5.14 15.22
N GLY A 55 16.46 6.00 14.35
CA GLY A 55 16.41 5.68 12.92
C GLY A 55 15.72 6.71 12.02
N LEU A 56 15.43 6.29 10.79
CA LEU A 56 14.70 7.05 9.78
C LEU A 56 13.36 6.37 9.48
N GLU A 57 12.31 7.16 9.42
CA GLU A 57 11.02 6.71 8.94
C GLU A 57 10.82 7.15 7.48
N HIS A 58 10.47 6.20 6.62
CA HIS A 58 10.24 6.42 5.19
C HIS A 58 8.76 6.53 4.89
N PHE A 59 8.37 7.49 4.06
CA PHE A 59 6.99 7.71 3.63
C PHE A 59 6.90 7.55 2.12
N TYR A 60 6.05 6.62 1.68
CA TYR A 60 5.91 6.26 0.27
C TYR A 60 4.54 6.66 -0.25
N ALA A 61 4.49 7.16 -1.48
CA ALA A 61 3.27 7.50 -2.19
C ALA A 61 3.02 6.52 -3.35
N PHE A 62 1.74 6.21 -3.59
CA PHE A 62 1.27 5.41 -4.73
C PHE A 62 1.21 6.23 -6.01
N ARG A 63 2.39 6.54 -6.55
CA ARG A 63 2.54 7.38 -7.75
C ARG A 63 3.73 6.98 -8.62
N GLY A 64 4.16 5.72 -8.51
CA GLY A 64 5.16 5.17 -9.41
C GLY A 64 4.59 4.88 -10.80
N ARG A 65 5.43 4.42 -11.73
CA ARG A 65 5.06 4.14 -13.13
C ARG A 65 3.89 3.15 -13.31
N TRP A 66 3.61 2.34 -12.29
CA TRP A 66 2.52 1.36 -12.30
C TRP A 66 1.36 1.72 -11.36
N ALA A 67 1.38 2.88 -10.71
CA ALA A 67 0.39 3.23 -9.70
C ALA A 67 -1.03 3.22 -10.27
N ASP A 68 -1.25 3.86 -11.42
CA ASP A 68 -2.57 3.92 -12.05
C ASP A 68 -3.09 2.53 -12.42
N ALA A 69 -2.23 1.68 -13.01
CA ALA A 69 -2.62 0.32 -13.38
C ALA A 69 -3.01 -0.52 -12.16
N VAL A 70 -2.31 -0.36 -11.05
CA VAL A 70 -2.66 -1.03 -9.79
C VAL A 70 -3.98 -0.48 -9.25
N ALA A 71 -4.18 0.83 -9.23
CA ALA A 71 -5.44 1.44 -8.77
C ALA A 71 -6.65 0.91 -9.55
N HIS A 72 -6.59 0.93 -10.89
CA HIS A 72 -7.65 0.39 -11.73
C HIS A 72 -7.91 -1.11 -11.48
N THR A 73 -6.87 -1.88 -11.16
CA THR A 73 -7.02 -3.30 -10.82
C THR A 73 -7.73 -3.46 -9.48
N LEU A 74 -7.42 -2.64 -8.48
CA LEU A 74 -8.10 -2.67 -7.18
C LEU A 74 -9.57 -2.27 -7.33
N ASP A 75 -9.87 -1.21 -8.08
CA ASP A 75 -11.24 -0.78 -8.35
C ASP A 75 -12.05 -1.90 -9.03
N ALA A 76 -11.43 -2.62 -9.98
CA ALA A 76 -12.07 -3.76 -10.63
C ALA A 76 -12.33 -4.93 -9.66
N LEU A 77 -11.41 -5.20 -8.72
CA LEU A 77 -11.61 -6.21 -7.68
C LEU A 77 -12.75 -5.81 -6.74
N ASP A 78 -12.80 -4.55 -6.31
CA ASP A 78 -13.85 -4.04 -5.43
C ASP A 78 -15.23 -4.13 -6.11
N ALA A 79 -15.33 -3.80 -7.40
CA ALA A 79 -16.57 -3.95 -8.17
C ALA A 79 -17.02 -5.41 -8.31
N LEU A 80 -16.08 -6.36 -8.42
CA LEU A 80 -16.40 -7.80 -8.46
C LEU A 80 -16.89 -8.30 -7.10
N ASP A 81 -16.28 -7.83 -6.01
CA ASP A 81 -16.70 -8.15 -4.64
C ASP A 81 -18.15 -7.64 -4.42
N GLU A 82 -18.48 -6.42 -4.83
CA GLU A 82 -19.84 -5.84 -4.75
C GLU A 82 -20.89 -6.65 -5.53
N GLN A 83 -20.56 -7.07 -6.76
CA GLN A 83 -21.47 -7.88 -7.58
C GLN A 83 -21.76 -9.24 -6.95
N ALA A 84 -20.77 -9.85 -6.31
CA ALA A 84 -20.92 -11.13 -5.63
C ALA A 84 -21.85 -11.02 -4.40
N GLU A 85 -21.78 -9.91 -3.66
CA GLU A 85 -22.65 -9.64 -2.51
C GLU A 85 -24.11 -9.42 -2.92
N VAL A 86 -24.37 -8.71 -4.03
CA VAL A 86 -25.74 -8.47 -4.53
C VAL A 86 -26.40 -9.76 -5.05
N ALA A 87 -25.61 -10.73 -5.48
CA ALA A 87 -26.09 -12.01 -6.01
C ALA A 87 -26.33 -13.10 -4.93
N ALA A 88 -25.95 -12.84 -3.67
CA ALA A 88 -26.06 -13.76 -2.54
C ALA A 88 -27.29 -13.49 -1.67
#